data_AF-A0A7D5VNH3-F1
#
_entry.id   AF-A0A7D5VNH3-F1
#
_cell.length_a   1.000
_cell.length_b   1.000
_cell.length_c   1.000
_cell.angle_alpha   90.00
_cell.angle_beta   90.00
_cell.angle_gamma   90.00
#
_symmetry.space_group_name_H-M   'P 1'
#
loop_
_entity.id
_entity.type
_entity.pdbx_description
1 polymer ?
#
loop_
_entity_poly.entity_id
_entity_poly.type
_entity_poly.pdbx_seq_one_letter_code
_entity_poly.pdbx_strand_id
1 'polypeptide(L)'
;MDAEELLHTWLAGSALRPSTRAEYLRELAGPKGFLTWCRQQHPPIDALTARPVDIAAWSAATFLHPYLAGLAFTPASLATLADQHPEVARSHDRRITALTMYYEAAKDRGAITLPPNLTALRSGVTRPAGAKNRLDRMERAVLFTVIGSWGPTHSRHYQRDRLAVWLLLEGLRPAQVVRVDKRHLYPQPDGTWEIRAPDDHENVGKQFTLEPLTGAALKDYLKVRPEPADPTEHRLLLNKDRQPLQSRWVNKLVGQMCATHPLLADRQPPVTADTIAHTGYWDTPEPRRAD
;
A
#
# COMPACT_ATOMS: atom_id res chain seq x y z
N MET A 1 11.72 24.96 18.40
CA MET A 1 10.92 23.79 18.03
C MET A 1 11.92 22.69 17.72
N ASP A 2 11.80 21.56 18.40
CA ASP A 2 12.66 20.39 18.17
C ASP A 2 12.32 19.70 16.84
N ALA A 3 13.26 18.95 16.26
CA ALA A 3 13.07 18.26 14.98
C ALA A 3 12.00 17.15 15.07
N GLU A 4 11.93 16.40 16.17
CA GLU A 4 10.89 15.39 16.36
C GLU A 4 9.53 16.03 16.66
N GLU A 5 9.52 17.08 17.48
CA GLU A 5 8.34 17.89 17.73
C GLU A 5 7.74 18.43 16.41
N LEU A 6 8.58 18.98 15.53
CA LEU A 6 8.16 19.46 14.21
C LEU A 6 7.49 18.36 13.38
N LEU A 7 8.11 17.18 13.33
CA LEU A 7 7.55 16.02 12.63
C LEU A 7 6.17 15.65 13.17
N HIS A 8 6.04 15.54 14.49
CA HIS A 8 4.78 15.15 15.14
C HIS A 8 3.68 16.19 14.90
N THR A 9 3.98 17.48 15.09
CA THR A 9 3.04 18.58 14.84
C THR A 9 2.63 18.65 13.37
N TRP A 10 3.59 18.48 12.44
CA TRP A 10 3.29 18.44 11.02
C TRP A 10 2.36 17.28 10.66
N LEU A 11 2.68 16.06 11.08
CA LEU A 11 1.88 14.90 10.72
C LEU A 11 0.48 14.93 11.35
N ALA A 12 0.35 15.44 12.58
CA ALA A 12 -0.94 15.61 13.25
C ALA A 12 -1.84 16.60 12.50
N GLY A 13 -1.29 17.73 12.04
CA GLY A 13 -2.02 18.77 11.32
C GLY A 13 -2.15 18.57 9.81
N SER A 14 -1.51 17.53 9.24
CA SER A 14 -1.48 17.32 7.78
C SER A 14 -2.75 16.63 7.25
N ALA A 15 -3.13 16.96 6.00
CA ALA A 15 -4.14 16.22 5.25
C ALA A 15 -3.64 14.86 4.70
N LEU A 16 -2.45 14.40 5.14
CA LEU A 16 -1.87 13.13 4.67
C LEU A 16 -2.73 11.94 5.12
N ARG A 17 -2.76 10.90 4.30
CA ARG A 17 -3.42 9.63 4.66
C ARG A 17 -2.73 8.99 5.87
N PRO A 18 -3.44 8.26 6.75
CA PRO A 18 -2.84 7.61 7.92
C PRO A 18 -1.64 6.70 7.55
N SER A 19 -1.73 5.96 6.45
CA SER A 19 -0.64 5.11 5.95
C SER A 19 0.60 5.92 5.56
N THR A 20 0.43 7.10 4.97
CA THR A 20 1.53 8.00 4.60
C THR A 20 2.16 8.63 5.84
N ARG A 21 1.35 9.00 6.84
CA ARG A 21 1.87 9.47 8.14
C ARG A 21 2.70 8.41 8.83
N ALA A 22 2.23 7.16 8.86
CA ALA A 22 2.95 6.03 9.44
C ALA A 22 4.26 5.74 8.68
N GLU A 23 4.25 5.86 7.35
CA GLU A 23 5.46 5.76 6.53
C GLU A 23 6.47 6.86 6.89
N TYR A 24 6.04 8.12 6.96
CA TYR A 24 6.93 9.23 7.29
C TYR A 24 7.47 9.14 8.71
N LEU A 25 6.65 8.75 9.69
CA LEU A 25 7.10 8.44 11.06
C LEU A 25 8.19 7.38 11.06
N ARG A 26 7.99 6.28 10.31
CA ARG A 26 8.96 5.19 10.25
C ARG A 26 10.28 5.62 9.60
N GLU A 27 10.22 6.33 8.48
CA GLU A 27 11.44 6.74 7.76
C GLU A 27 12.18 7.90 8.45
N LEU A 28 11.51 8.75 9.23
CA LEU A 28 12.13 9.92 9.87
C LEU A 28 12.44 9.70 11.36
N ALA A 29 11.50 9.19 12.15
CA ALA A 29 11.64 9.01 13.61
C ALA A 29 11.68 7.52 14.05
N GLY A 30 11.67 6.57 13.13
CA GLY A 30 11.78 5.15 13.45
C GLY A 30 13.18 4.76 13.98
N PRO A 31 13.39 3.47 14.35
CA PRO A 31 14.69 2.98 14.83
C PRO A 31 15.84 3.16 13.81
N LYS A 32 15.49 3.16 12.52
CA LYS A 32 16.40 3.43 11.38
C LYS A 32 16.15 4.82 10.77
N GLY A 33 15.36 5.65 11.44
CA GLY A 33 14.91 6.94 10.94
C GLY A 33 16.04 7.96 10.92
N PHE A 34 15.92 8.94 10.03
CA PHE A 34 16.94 9.99 9.88
C PHE A 34 17.16 10.82 11.16
N LEU A 35 16.09 11.20 11.87
CA LEU A 35 16.17 11.98 13.11
C LEU A 35 16.88 11.17 14.22
N THR A 36 16.56 9.89 14.31
CA THR A 36 17.23 8.95 15.21
C THR A 36 18.72 8.84 14.90
N TRP A 37 19.08 8.69 13.62
CA TRP A 37 20.47 8.59 13.19
C TRP A 37 21.27 9.87 13.46
N CYS A 38 20.67 11.05 13.24
CA CYS A 38 21.31 12.35 13.52
C CYS A 38 21.70 12.49 14.99
N ARG A 39 20.83 12.07 15.92
CA ARG A 39 21.09 12.08 17.38
C ARG A 39 22.20 11.11 17.79
N GLN A 40 22.42 10.04 17.03
CA GLN A 40 23.43 9.01 17.31
C GLN A 40 24.83 9.37 16.79
N GLN A 41 24.99 10.49 16.08
CA GLN A 41 26.31 10.92 15.60
C GLN A 41 27.15 11.55 16.72
N HIS A 42 28.47 11.54 16.55
CA HIS A 42 29.42 12.13 17.49
C HIS A 42 30.39 13.06 16.74
N PRO A 43 30.19 14.40 16.81
CA PRO A 43 29.12 15.10 17.51
C PRO A 43 27.73 14.88 16.86
N PRO A 44 26.62 15.05 17.62
CA PRO A 44 25.27 14.95 17.06
C PRO A 44 25.08 15.92 15.90
N ILE A 45 24.37 15.48 14.86
CA ILE A 45 24.00 16.32 13.72
C ILE A 45 22.65 16.96 14.02
N ASP A 46 22.53 18.27 13.81
CA ASP A 46 21.22 18.92 13.85
C ASP A 46 20.45 18.59 12.56
N ALA A 47 19.35 17.85 12.70
CA ALA A 47 18.56 17.38 11.57
C ALA A 47 17.93 18.52 10.74
N LEU A 48 17.66 19.69 11.34
CA LEU A 48 17.10 20.84 10.61
C LEU A 48 18.14 21.51 9.72
N THR A 49 19.42 21.42 10.07
CA THR A 49 20.52 22.02 9.31
C THR A 49 21.42 20.99 8.63
N ALA A 50 21.03 19.72 8.67
CA ALA A 50 21.77 18.64 8.02
C ALA A 50 21.90 18.86 6.51
N ARG A 51 23.09 18.55 5.99
CA ARG A 51 23.45 18.76 4.60
C ARG A 51 23.13 17.50 3.78
N PRO A 52 23.08 17.60 2.44
CA PRO A 52 22.95 16.43 1.58
C PRO A 52 23.98 15.32 1.85
N VAL A 53 25.20 15.66 2.27
CA VAL A 53 26.23 14.69 2.64
C VAL A 53 25.87 13.88 3.89
N ASP A 54 25.17 14.48 4.84
CA ASP A 54 24.74 13.80 6.07
C ASP A 54 23.60 12.83 5.78
N ILE A 55 22.68 13.21 4.88
CA ILE A 55 21.59 12.34 4.37
C ILE A 55 22.15 11.19 3.52
N ALA A 56 23.19 11.46 2.73
CA ALA A 56 23.93 10.45 1.99
C ALA A 56 24.59 9.43 2.92
N ALA A 57 25.26 9.89 3.98
CA ALA A 57 25.88 9.03 4.99
C ALA A 57 24.85 8.17 5.72
N TRP A 58 23.71 8.75 6.14
CA TRP A 58 22.60 7.99 6.73
C TRP A 58 22.09 6.89 5.79
N SER A 59 21.81 7.24 4.53
CA SER A 59 21.27 6.31 3.53
C SER A 59 22.24 5.15 3.28
N ALA A 60 23.53 5.47 3.11
CA ALA A 60 24.60 4.51 2.95
C ALA A 60 24.70 3.56 4.14
N ALA A 61 24.87 4.09 5.35
CA ALA A 61 25.10 3.31 6.55
C ALA A 61 23.90 2.43 6.94
N THR A 62 22.68 2.90 6.70
CA THR A 62 21.47 2.27 7.26
C THR A 62 20.81 1.29 6.30
N PHE A 63 20.88 1.54 4.99
CA PHE A 63 20.09 0.82 3.99
C PHE A 63 20.89 0.34 2.79
N LEU A 64 21.87 1.12 2.33
CA LEU A 64 22.50 0.87 1.03
C LEU A 64 23.81 0.09 1.13
N HIS A 65 24.46 0.03 2.30
CA HIS A 65 25.73 -0.66 2.50
C HIS A 65 25.79 -2.07 1.88
N PRO A 66 24.78 -2.96 2.03
CA PRO A 66 24.82 -4.29 1.43
C PRO A 66 24.81 -4.30 -0.10
N TYR A 67 24.34 -3.23 -0.72
CA TYR A 67 24.10 -3.12 -2.17
C TYR A 67 25.14 -2.25 -2.88
N LEU A 68 25.94 -1.50 -2.12
CA LEU A 68 27.00 -0.65 -2.69
C LEU A 68 28.32 -1.39 -2.89
N ALA A 69 28.46 -2.64 -2.42
CA ALA A 69 29.67 -3.46 -2.60
C ALA A 69 30.99 -2.74 -2.22
N GLY A 70 30.95 -1.90 -1.17
CA GLY A 70 32.09 -1.10 -0.72
C GLY A 70 32.31 0.22 -1.48
N LEU A 71 31.49 0.53 -2.49
CA LEU A 71 31.52 1.81 -3.20
C LEU A 71 30.96 2.94 -2.32
N ALA A 72 31.57 4.12 -2.46
CA ALA A 72 31.03 5.34 -1.87
C ALA A 72 29.67 5.68 -2.49
N PHE A 73 28.75 6.16 -1.66
CA PHE A 73 27.45 6.61 -2.13
C PHE A 73 27.57 7.90 -2.93
N THR A 74 27.45 7.77 -4.24
CA THR A 74 27.59 8.83 -5.26
C THR A 74 26.46 8.70 -6.30
N PRO A 75 26.24 9.73 -7.15
CA PRO A 75 25.32 9.61 -8.28
C PRO A 75 25.62 8.41 -9.19
N ALA A 76 26.90 8.06 -9.38
CA ALA A 76 27.29 6.89 -10.17
C ALA A 76 26.87 5.57 -9.51
N SER A 77 27.08 5.43 -8.20
CA SER A 77 26.64 4.23 -7.47
C SER A 77 25.11 4.12 -7.40
N LEU A 78 24.39 5.25 -7.45
CA LEU A 78 22.93 5.27 -7.54
C LEU A 78 22.43 4.71 -8.88
N ALA A 79 23.12 4.99 -9.98
CA ALA A 79 22.80 4.40 -11.29
C ALA A 79 23.04 2.89 -11.32
N THR A 80 24.15 2.43 -10.74
CA THR A 80 24.42 0.98 -10.58
C THR A 80 23.38 0.32 -9.69
N LEU A 81 23.01 0.96 -8.58
CA LEU A 81 21.95 0.48 -7.68
C LEU A 81 20.59 0.42 -8.37
N ALA A 82 20.27 1.41 -9.21
CA ALA A 82 19.05 1.46 -10.00
C ALA A 82 18.95 0.30 -11.00
N ASP A 83 20.07 -0.06 -11.63
CA ASP A 83 20.16 -1.13 -12.62
C ASP A 83 20.09 -2.52 -11.95
N GLN A 84 20.88 -2.73 -10.90
CA GLN A 84 21.05 -4.05 -10.26
C GLN A 84 19.98 -4.35 -9.21
N HIS A 85 19.46 -3.32 -8.53
CA HIS A 85 18.54 -3.44 -7.40
C HIS A 85 17.41 -2.37 -7.44
N PRO A 86 16.54 -2.38 -8.47
CA PRO A 86 15.55 -1.33 -8.70
C PRO A 86 14.50 -1.18 -7.57
N GLU A 87 14.23 -2.22 -6.78
CA GLU A 87 13.40 -2.16 -5.57
C GLU A 87 14.06 -1.42 -4.41
N VAL A 88 15.38 -1.57 -4.26
CA VAL A 88 16.17 -0.86 -3.24
C VAL A 88 16.26 0.61 -3.63
N ALA A 89 16.56 0.91 -4.89
CA ALA A 89 16.59 2.27 -5.43
C ALA A 89 15.24 2.99 -5.25
N ARG A 90 14.11 2.32 -5.53
CA ARG A 90 12.77 2.89 -5.28
C ARG A 90 12.48 3.11 -3.80
N SER A 91 12.92 2.19 -2.93
CA SER A 91 12.74 2.34 -1.49
C SER A 91 13.57 3.50 -0.93
N HIS A 92 14.77 3.71 -1.48
CA HIS A 92 15.59 4.89 -1.22
C HIS A 92 14.92 6.18 -1.68
N ASP A 93 14.40 6.23 -2.92
CA ASP A 93 13.70 7.42 -3.42
C ASP A 93 12.44 7.78 -2.61
N ARG A 94 11.75 6.79 -2.02
CA ARG A 94 10.67 7.03 -1.05
C ARG A 94 11.16 7.71 0.22
N ARG A 95 12.31 7.32 0.75
CA ARG A 95 12.95 7.98 1.91
C ARG A 95 13.34 9.41 1.60
N ILE A 96 13.98 9.64 0.45
CA ILE A 96 14.30 11.00 -0.01
C ILE A 96 13.02 11.83 -0.17
N THR A 97 11.92 11.23 -0.59
CA THR A 97 10.61 11.91 -0.65
C THR A 97 10.07 12.27 0.74
N ALA A 98 10.14 11.37 1.71
CA ALA A 98 9.75 11.67 3.09
C ALA A 98 10.58 12.83 3.68
N LEU A 99 11.90 12.83 3.45
CA LEU A 99 12.80 13.92 3.85
C LEU A 99 12.47 15.25 3.15
N THR A 100 12.23 15.20 1.84
CA THR A 100 11.86 16.40 1.07
C THR A 100 10.61 17.03 1.68
N MET A 101 9.57 16.22 1.94
CA MET A 101 8.32 16.72 2.53
C MET A 101 8.49 17.23 3.97
N TYR A 102 9.36 16.61 4.75
CA TYR A 102 9.70 17.08 6.09
C TYR A 102 10.40 18.45 6.06
N TYR A 103 11.37 18.65 5.16
CA TYR A 103 12.05 19.94 5.03
C TYR A 103 11.15 21.04 4.47
N GLU A 104 10.24 20.72 3.54
CA GLU A 104 9.20 21.68 3.12
C GLU A 104 8.29 22.05 4.30
N ALA A 105 7.86 21.06 5.09
CA ALA A 105 7.06 21.33 6.28
C ALA A 105 7.81 22.16 7.34
N ALA A 106 9.13 22.02 7.44
CA ALA A 106 9.99 22.81 8.30
C ALA A 106 10.12 24.25 7.82
N LYS A 107 10.27 24.45 6.50
CA LYS A 107 10.28 25.76 5.85
C LYS A 107 8.95 26.48 6.02
N ASP A 108 7.83 25.80 5.76
CA ASP A 108 6.47 26.36 5.90
C ASP A 108 6.16 26.82 7.34
N ARG A 109 6.83 26.22 8.32
CA ARG A 109 6.71 26.57 9.75
C ARG A 109 7.77 27.57 10.21
N GLY A 110 8.63 28.05 9.32
CA GLY A 110 9.70 28.99 9.64
C GLY A 110 10.85 28.40 10.46
N ALA A 111 10.95 27.07 10.58
CA ALA A 111 12.05 26.42 11.30
C ALA A 111 13.36 26.45 10.51
N ILE A 112 13.28 26.55 9.18
CA ILE A 112 14.42 26.73 8.28
C ILE A 112 14.06 27.76 7.20
N THR A 113 15.07 28.41 6.62
CA THR A 113 14.86 29.38 5.53
C THR A 113 14.75 28.69 4.17
N LEU A 114 15.61 27.69 3.91
CA LEU A 114 15.68 26.99 2.63
C LEU A 114 15.86 25.48 2.87
N PRO A 115 15.05 24.63 2.22
CA PRO A 115 15.23 23.19 2.29
C PRO A 115 16.49 22.78 1.51
N PRO A 116 17.22 21.72 1.94
CA PRO A 116 18.35 21.21 1.20
C PRO A 116 17.91 20.62 -0.14
N ASN A 117 18.71 20.84 -1.20
CA ASN A 117 18.44 20.22 -2.49
C ASN A 117 18.86 18.74 -2.47
N LEU A 118 17.87 17.85 -2.40
CA LEU A 118 18.09 16.39 -2.36
C LEU A 118 18.00 15.72 -3.73
N THR A 119 17.88 16.48 -4.82
CA THR A 119 17.69 15.94 -6.18
C THR A 119 18.83 15.00 -6.58
N ALA A 120 20.07 15.36 -6.25
CA ALA A 120 21.26 14.55 -6.55
C ALA A 120 21.33 13.22 -5.76
N LEU A 121 20.50 13.07 -4.72
CA LEU A 121 20.41 11.84 -3.92
C LEU A 121 19.32 10.90 -4.43
N ARG A 122 18.54 11.29 -5.45
CA ARG A 122 17.52 10.43 -6.06
C ARG A 122 18.16 9.55 -7.11
N SER A 123 17.77 8.28 -7.15
CA SER A 123 18.18 7.34 -8.19
C SER A 123 17.59 7.67 -9.56
N GLY A 124 16.49 8.43 -9.57
CA GLY A 124 15.77 8.76 -10.80
C GLY A 124 15.03 7.56 -11.38
N VAL A 125 15.00 6.42 -10.68
CA VAL A 125 14.18 5.26 -11.05
C VAL A 125 12.73 5.67 -10.95
N THR A 126 12.19 6.11 -12.08
CA THR A 126 10.75 6.20 -12.27
C THR A 126 10.17 4.83 -11.97
N ARG A 127 8.97 4.77 -11.36
CA ARG A 127 8.21 3.50 -11.34
C ARG A 127 8.25 2.94 -12.77
N PRO A 128 8.60 1.66 -12.97
CA PRO A 128 8.75 1.12 -14.31
C PRO A 128 7.50 1.45 -15.12
N ALA A 129 7.65 2.21 -16.21
CA ALA A 129 6.59 2.32 -17.19
C ALA A 129 6.39 0.89 -17.71
N GLY A 130 5.25 0.27 -17.35
CA GLY A 130 5.00 -1.14 -17.64
C GLY A 130 5.25 -2.12 -16.49
N ALA A 131 5.49 -1.68 -15.24
CA ALA A 131 5.19 -2.55 -14.10
C ALA A 131 3.72 -2.94 -14.26
N LYS A 132 3.44 -4.21 -14.62
CA LYS A 132 2.09 -4.71 -14.84
C LYS A 132 1.31 -4.58 -13.52
N ASN A 133 0.76 -3.40 -13.29
CA ASN A 133 -0.10 -3.09 -12.15
C ASN A 133 -1.48 -3.73 -12.34
N ARG A 134 -1.71 -4.33 -13.51
CA ARG A 134 -2.92 -5.05 -13.88
C ARG A 134 -2.55 -6.45 -14.33
N LEU A 135 -3.48 -7.37 -14.14
CA LEU A 135 -3.45 -8.64 -14.82
C LEU A 135 -3.77 -8.42 -16.30
N ASP A 136 -3.08 -9.09 -17.20
CA ASP A 136 -3.53 -9.16 -18.58
C ASP A 136 -4.79 -10.04 -18.72
N ARG A 137 -5.36 -10.10 -19.92
CA ARG A 137 -6.60 -10.84 -20.18
C ARG A 137 -6.52 -12.31 -19.74
N MET A 138 -5.39 -12.98 -19.99
CA MET A 138 -5.22 -14.39 -19.68
C MET A 138 -4.97 -14.59 -18.18
N GLU A 139 -4.11 -13.77 -17.58
CA GLU A 139 -3.90 -13.73 -16.13
C GLU A 139 -5.23 -13.49 -15.38
N ARG A 140 -6.08 -12.57 -15.86
CA ARG A 140 -7.41 -12.29 -15.28
C ARG A 140 -8.38 -13.47 -15.44
N ALA A 141 -8.42 -14.11 -16.60
CA ALA A 141 -9.25 -15.30 -16.81
C ALA A 141 -8.86 -16.44 -15.87
N VAL A 142 -7.56 -16.67 -15.69
CA VAL A 142 -7.05 -17.64 -14.72
C VAL A 142 -7.41 -17.25 -13.29
N LEU A 143 -7.33 -15.96 -12.94
CA LEU A 143 -7.77 -15.51 -11.61
C LEU A 143 -9.25 -15.85 -11.36
N PHE A 144 -10.14 -15.66 -12.34
CA PHE A 144 -11.55 -16.05 -12.20
C PHE A 144 -11.72 -17.56 -11.96
N THR A 145 -10.96 -18.38 -12.70
CA THR A 145 -10.94 -19.84 -12.49
C THR A 145 -10.48 -20.21 -11.09
N VAL A 146 -9.40 -19.59 -10.60
CA VAL A 146 -8.87 -19.81 -9.25
C VAL A 146 -9.87 -19.40 -8.18
N ILE A 147 -10.55 -18.27 -8.33
CA ILE A 147 -11.61 -17.84 -7.38
C ILE A 147 -12.81 -18.81 -7.43
N GLY A 148 -13.16 -19.29 -8.63
CA GLY A 148 -14.25 -20.25 -8.84
C GLY A 148 -13.97 -21.61 -8.19
N SER A 149 -12.73 -22.09 -8.26
CA SER A 149 -12.29 -23.37 -7.69
C SER A 149 -11.91 -23.31 -6.21
N TRP A 150 -11.84 -22.11 -5.61
CA TRP A 150 -11.51 -21.93 -4.20
C TRP A 150 -12.62 -22.42 -3.27
N GLY A 151 -12.63 -23.72 -3.00
CA GLY A 151 -13.65 -24.40 -2.19
C GLY A 151 -13.18 -24.87 -0.81
N PRO A 152 -13.98 -25.72 -0.14
CA PRO A 152 -13.70 -26.26 1.19
C PRO A 152 -12.35 -26.98 1.33
N THR A 153 -11.82 -27.52 0.24
CA THR A 153 -10.51 -28.19 0.18
C THR A 153 -9.34 -27.23 0.41
N HIS A 154 -9.52 -25.95 0.11
CA HIS A 154 -8.49 -24.91 0.26
C HIS A 154 -8.63 -24.15 1.58
N SER A 155 -9.87 -23.89 2.02
CA SER A 155 -10.13 -23.08 3.20
C SER A 155 -11.48 -23.43 3.83
N ARG A 156 -11.51 -23.52 5.17
CA ARG A 156 -12.77 -23.61 5.92
C ARG A 156 -13.66 -22.36 5.78
N HIS A 157 -13.07 -21.24 5.36
CA HIS A 157 -13.76 -19.96 5.19
C HIS A 157 -13.78 -19.52 3.71
N TYR A 158 -13.84 -20.48 2.80
CA TYR A 158 -13.68 -20.23 1.37
C TYR A 158 -14.64 -19.18 0.80
N GLN A 159 -15.89 -19.07 1.29
CA GLN A 159 -16.83 -18.03 0.84
C GLN A 159 -16.34 -16.62 1.18
N ARG A 160 -15.80 -16.43 2.40
CA ARG A 160 -15.17 -15.17 2.82
C ARG A 160 -13.99 -14.83 1.92
N ASP A 161 -13.15 -15.84 1.69
CA ASP A 161 -11.91 -15.70 0.93
C ASP A 161 -12.23 -15.31 -0.54
N ARG A 162 -13.19 -15.98 -1.17
CA ARG A 162 -13.68 -15.64 -2.51
C ARG A 162 -14.22 -14.21 -2.56
N LEU A 163 -15.08 -13.83 -1.60
CA LEU A 163 -15.63 -12.48 -1.52
C LEU A 163 -14.53 -11.42 -1.38
N ALA A 164 -13.50 -11.66 -0.56
CA ALA A 164 -12.40 -10.72 -0.39
C ALA A 164 -11.68 -10.41 -1.70
N VAL A 165 -11.50 -11.42 -2.58
CA VAL A 165 -10.86 -11.23 -3.88
C VAL A 165 -11.81 -10.61 -4.91
N TRP A 166 -13.10 -10.97 -4.91
CA TRP A 166 -14.08 -10.28 -5.75
C TRP A 166 -14.19 -8.79 -5.42
N LEU A 167 -14.14 -8.41 -4.13
CA LEU A 167 -14.12 -6.99 -3.72
C LEU A 167 -12.87 -6.27 -4.24
N LEU A 168 -11.72 -6.93 -4.37
CA LEU A 168 -10.57 -6.33 -5.05
C LEU A 168 -10.88 -6.08 -6.53
N LEU A 169 -11.52 -7.03 -7.23
CA LEU A 169 -11.90 -6.86 -8.64
C LEU A 169 -12.90 -5.72 -8.89
N GLU A 170 -13.63 -5.28 -7.85
CA GLU A 170 -14.47 -4.07 -7.86
C GLU A 170 -13.68 -2.77 -7.68
N GLY A 171 -12.36 -2.85 -7.57
CA GLY A 171 -11.47 -1.71 -7.41
C GLY A 171 -11.27 -1.25 -5.97
N LEU A 172 -11.74 -2.01 -4.96
CA LEU A 172 -11.43 -1.72 -3.57
C LEU A 172 -9.96 -2.03 -3.29
N ARG A 173 -9.27 -1.11 -2.62
CA ARG A 173 -7.91 -1.35 -2.08
C ARG A 173 -7.95 -2.38 -0.95
N PRO A 174 -6.83 -3.05 -0.63
CA PRO A 174 -6.81 -4.05 0.45
C PRO A 174 -7.31 -3.51 1.80
N ALA A 175 -7.01 -2.25 2.12
CA ALA A 175 -7.52 -1.59 3.32
C ALA A 175 -9.03 -1.31 3.27
N GLN A 176 -9.60 -1.07 2.08
CA GLN A 176 -11.04 -0.86 1.90
C GLN A 176 -11.80 -2.18 1.98
N VAL A 177 -11.26 -3.26 1.41
CA VAL A 177 -11.86 -4.60 1.48
C VAL A 177 -12.13 -5.03 2.93
N VAL A 178 -11.14 -4.87 3.81
CA VAL A 178 -11.31 -5.23 5.24
C VAL A 178 -12.15 -4.23 6.02
N ARG A 179 -12.44 -3.07 5.43
CA ARG A 179 -13.24 -2.00 6.03
C ARG A 179 -14.69 -1.99 5.58
N VAL A 180 -15.09 -2.81 4.61
CA VAL A 180 -16.51 -2.90 4.22
C VAL A 180 -17.35 -3.19 5.46
N ASP A 181 -18.39 -2.39 5.67
CA ASP A 181 -19.24 -2.45 6.85
C ASP A 181 -20.59 -3.08 6.50
N LYS A 182 -21.04 -4.05 7.29
CA LYS A 182 -22.30 -4.79 7.07
C LYS A 182 -23.52 -3.86 7.12
N ARG A 183 -23.46 -2.75 7.85
CA ARG A 183 -24.55 -1.75 7.94
C ARG A 183 -24.75 -0.97 6.65
N HIS A 184 -23.73 -0.97 5.78
CA HIS A 184 -23.74 -0.24 4.51
C HIS A 184 -23.73 -1.20 3.33
N LEU A 185 -24.64 -2.16 3.33
CA LEU A 185 -24.88 -3.08 2.21
C LEU A 185 -26.29 -2.87 1.68
N TYR A 186 -26.41 -2.23 0.52
CA TYR A 186 -27.69 -1.85 -0.06
C TYR A 186 -27.93 -2.64 -1.35
N PRO A 187 -28.73 -3.72 -1.32
CA PRO A 187 -29.04 -4.49 -2.51
C PRO A 187 -29.86 -3.65 -3.48
N GLN A 188 -29.55 -3.74 -4.76
CA GLN A 188 -30.26 -3.05 -5.82
C GLN A 188 -31.18 -4.01 -6.59
N PRO A 189 -32.24 -3.50 -7.25
CA PRO A 189 -33.20 -4.34 -7.99
C PRO A 189 -32.58 -5.12 -9.15
N ASP A 190 -31.49 -4.62 -9.74
CA ASP A 190 -30.78 -5.23 -10.87
C ASP A 190 -29.79 -6.33 -10.45
N GLY A 191 -29.73 -6.65 -9.15
CA GLY A 191 -28.82 -7.65 -8.60
C GLY A 191 -27.44 -7.11 -8.22
N THR A 192 -27.16 -5.83 -8.48
CA THR A 192 -25.97 -5.14 -7.94
C THR A 192 -26.15 -4.82 -6.45
N TRP A 193 -25.07 -4.37 -5.82
CA TRP A 193 -25.11 -3.87 -4.44
C TRP A 193 -24.34 -2.56 -4.34
N GLU A 194 -24.88 -1.58 -3.63
CA GLU A 194 -24.09 -0.43 -3.22
C GLU A 194 -23.49 -0.70 -1.84
N ILE A 195 -22.18 -0.48 -1.71
CA ILE A 195 -21.47 -0.68 -0.46
C ILE A 195 -20.61 0.52 -0.07
N ARG A 196 -20.27 0.59 1.23
CA ARG A 196 -19.35 1.57 1.79
C ARG A 196 -18.27 0.92 2.64
N ALA A 197 -17.10 1.54 2.68
CA ALA A 197 -15.96 1.14 3.50
C ALA A 197 -15.52 2.33 4.36
N PRO A 198 -16.16 2.55 5.53
CA PRO A 198 -15.87 3.69 6.38
C PRO A 198 -14.42 3.71 6.86
N ASP A 199 -13.85 4.91 6.99
CA ASP A 199 -12.52 5.10 7.57
C ASP A 199 -12.53 4.94 9.10
N ASP A 200 -11.39 5.21 9.74
CA ASP A 200 -11.23 5.04 11.19
C ASP A 200 -11.97 6.13 12.01
N HIS A 201 -12.50 7.17 11.36
CA HIS A 201 -13.30 8.24 11.96
C HIS A 201 -14.78 8.12 11.59
N GLU A 202 -15.21 6.93 11.15
CA GLU A 202 -16.56 6.62 10.68
C GLU A 202 -17.04 7.46 9.48
N ASN A 203 -16.12 8.13 8.76
CA ASN A 203 -16.51 8.76 7.50
C ASN A 203 -16.83 7.64 6.50
N VAL A 204 -18.10 7.61 6.07
CA VAL A 204 -18.68 6.57 5.22
C VAL A 204 -17.89 6.35 3.91
N GLY A 205 -17.17 7.37 3.46
CA GLY A 205 -16.26 7.28 2.33
C GLY A 205 -16.96 7.14 0.98
N LYS A 206 -16.19 6.79 -0.06
CA LYS A 206 -16.68 6.62 -1.44
C LYS A 206 -17.66 5.43 -1.53
N GLN A 207 -18.72 5.58 -2.33
CA GLN A 207 -19.58 4.46 -2.72
C GLN A 207 -18.90 3.55 -3.72
N PHE A 208 -19.06 2.26 -3.54
CA PHE A 208 -18.72 1.26 -4.54
C PHE A 208 -20.01 0.55 -4.97
N THR A 209 -20.14 0.28 -6.25
CA THR A 209 -21.20 -0.56 -6.80
C THR A 209 -20.58 -1.92 -7.10
N LEU A 210 -21.12 -2.96 -6.48
CA LEU A 210 -20.74 -4.34 -6.70
C LEU A 210 -21.57 -4.89 -7.85
N GLU A 211 -20.89 -5.35 -8.89
CA GLU A 211 -21.46 -6.08 -10.02
C GLU A 211 -22.15 -7.37 -9.54
N PRO A 212 -23.08 -7.94 -10.32
CA PRO A 212 -23.86 -9.11 -9.91
C PRO A 212 -23.01 -10.32 -9.50
N LEU A 213 -21.82 -10.50 -10.09
CA LEU A 213 -20.87 -11.56 -9.69
C LEU A 213 -20.37 -11.39 -8.26
N THR A 214 -19.91 -10.19 -7.87
CA THR A 214 -19.54 -9.91 -6.48
C THR A 214 -20.78 -9.97 -5.58
N GLY A 215 -21.92 -9.44 -6.05
CA GLY A 215 -23.18 -9.50 -5.32
C GLY A 215 -23.61 -10.93 -4.98
N ALA A 216 -23.40 -11.89 -5.88
CA ALA A 216 -23.65 -13.30 -5.63
C ALA A 216 -22.68 -13.88 -4.58
N ALA A 217 -21.39 -13.56 -4.67
CA ALA A 217 -20.40 -13.99 -3.67
C ALA A 217 -20.69 -13.38 -2.28
N LEU A 218 -21.16 -12.13 -2.23
CA LEU A 218 -21.59 -11.47 -1.02
C LEU A 218 -22.78 -12.21 -0.39
N LYS A 219 -23.82 -12.48 -1.18
CA LYS A 219 -25.00 -13.25 -0.74
C LYS A 219 -24.60 -14.63 -0.22
N ASP A 220 -23.68 -15.32 -0.88
CA ASP A 220 -23.21 -16.64 -0.46
C ASP A 220 -22.48 -16.58 0.89
N TYR A 221 -21.57 -15.61 1.06
CA TYR A 221 -20.88 -15.42 2.32
C TYR A 221 -21.82 -15.02 3.46
N LEU A 222 -22.79 -14.13 3.22
CA LEU A 222 -23.72 -13.67 4.26
C LEU A 222 -24.53 -14.81 4.89
N LYS A 223 -24.79 -15.92 4.17
CA LYS A 223 -25.46 -17.11 4.71
C LYS A 223 -24.64 -17.83 5.80
N VAL A 224 -23.32 -17.71 5.74
CA VAL A 224 -22.37 -18.44 6.61
C VAL A 224 -21.49 -17.50 7.44
N ARG A 225 -21.71 -16.19 7.33
CA ARG A 225 -20.93 -15.19 8.06
C ARG A 225 -21.19 -15.37 9.56
N PRO A 226 -20.15 -15.58 10.38
CA PRO A 226 -20.34 -15.68 11.83
C PRO A 226 -20.75 -14.32 12.41
N GLU A 227 -21.42 -14.33 13.55
CA GLU A 227 -21.54 -13.12 14.37
C GLU A 227 -20.17 -12.74 14.95
N PRO A 228 -19.88 -11.43 15.07
CA PRO A 228 -18.61 -10.97 15.61
C PRO A 228 -18.42 -11.36 17.08
N ALA A 229 -17.17 -11.43 17.52
CA ALA A 229 -16.86 -11.64 18.94
C ALA A 229 -17.33 -10.46 19.81
N ASP A 230 -17.24 -9.25 19.27
CA ASP A 230 -17.76 -8.02 19.86
C ASP A 230 -19.06 -7.61 19.14
N PRO A 231 -20.21 -7.50 19.84
CA PRO A 231 -21.48 -7.08 19.23
C PRO A 231 -21.46 -5.69 18.59
N THR A 232 -20.53 -4.82 18.96
CA THR A 232 -20.35 -3.47 18.39
C THR A 232 -19.56 -3.49 17.07
N GLU A 233 -18.97 -4.64 16.70
CA GLU A 233 -18.22 -4.78 15.47
C GLU A 233 -19.14 -5.00 14.27
N HIS A 234 -18.93 -4.21 13.22
CA HIS A 234 -19.78 -4.19 12.03
C HIS A 234 -19.03 -4.51 10.73
N ARG A 235 -17.71 -4.74 10.76
CA ARG A 235 -16.95 -5.17 9.58
C ARG A 235 -17.54 -6.43 8.97
N LEU A 236 -17.67 -6.42 7.65
CA LEU A 236 -18.24 -7.50 6.88
C LEU A 236 -17.39 -8.77 6.99
N LEU A 237 -16.09 -8.66 6.75
CA LEU A 237 -15.20 -9.83 6.68
C LEU A 237 -14.53 -10.10 8.03
N LEU A 238 -14.80 -11.27 8.60
CA LEU A 238 -14.27 -11.69 9.90
C LEU A 238 -13.26 -12.86 9.77
N ASN A 239 -12.27 -12.88 10.65
CA ASN A 239 -11.32 -13.97 10.79
C ASN A 239 -11.93 -15.19 11.51
N LYS A 240 -11.14 -16.24 11.72
CA LYS A 240 -11.57 -17.46 12.42
C LYS A 240 -11.97 -17.22 13.89
N ASP A 241 -11.42 -16.17 14.49
CA ASP A 241 -11.62 -15.77 15.89
C ASP A 241 -12.77 -14.74 16.00
N ARG A 242 -13.54 -14.55 14.92
CA ARG A 242 -14.69 -13.62 14.81
C ARG A 242 -14.31 -12.15 15.01
N GLN A 243 -13.05 -11.80 14.74
CA GLN A 243 -12.54 -10.42 14.72
C GLN A 243 -12.39 -9.91 13.28
N PRO A 244 -12.30 -8.60 13.05
CA PRO A 244 -12.05 -8.04 11.72
C PRO A 244 -10.79 -8.59 11.06
N LEU A 245 -10.86 -8.78 9.73
CA LEU A 245 -9.67 -9.06 8.95
C LEU A 245 -8.68 -7.88 8.96
N GLN A 246 -7.40 -8.20 8.84
CA GLN A 246 -6.33 -7.21 8.67
C GLN A 246 -5.93 -7.10 7.20
N SER A 247 -5.60 -5.89 6.72
CA SER A 247 -5.25 -5.65 5.32
C SER A 247 -4.09 -6.54 4.81
N ARG A 248 -3.10 -6.82 5.67
CA ARG A 248 -1.98 -7.75 5.35
C ARG A 248 -2.44 -9.17 5.01
N TRP A 249 -3.55 -9.61 5.58
CA TRP A 249 -4.08 -10.94 5.33
C TRP A 249 -4.62 -11.08 3.90
N VAL A 250 -5.16 -10.00 3.33
CA VAL A 250 -5.68 -9.99 1.95
C VAL A 250 -4.57 -10.29 0.94
N ASN A 251 -3.37 -9.71 1.11
CA ASN A 251 -2.22 -10.04 0.26
C ASN A 251 -1.76 -11.50 0.43
N LYS A 252 -1.79 -12.02 1.66
CA LYS A 252 -1.47 -13.44 1.91
C LYS A 252 -2.46 -14.36 1.19
N LEU A 253 -3.76 -14.06 1.28
CA LEU A 253 -4.80 -14.82 0.58
C LEU A 253 -4.57 -14.80 -0.94
N VAL A 254 -4.32 -13.62 -1.51
CA VAL A 254 -4.07 -13.48 -2.95
C VAL A 254 -2.87 -14.33 -3.39
N GLY A 255 -1.78 -14.30 -2.64
CA GLY A 255 -0.62 -15.16 -2.90
C GLY A 255 -0.97 -16.65 -2.85
N GLN A 256 -1.75 -17.08 -1.86
CA GLN A 256 -2.19 -18.49 -1.73
C GLN A 256 -3.09 -18.93 -2.89
N MET A 257 -4.03 -18.08 -3.30
CA MET A 257 -4.88 -18.36 -4.47
C MET A 257 -4.04 -18.44 -5.75
N CYS A 258 -3.18 -17.46 -6.01
CA CYS A 258 -2.35 -17.40 -7.21
C CYS A 258 -1.39 -18.59 -7.31
N ALA A 259 -0.90 -19.10 -6.17
CA ALA A 259 -0.03 -20.28 -6.13
C ALA A 259 -0.71 -21.56 -6.64
N THR A 260 -2.04 -21.60 -6.81
CA THR A 260 -2.75 -22.78 -7.30
C THR A 260 -2.73 -22.92 -8.83
N HIS A 261 -2.21 -21.93 -9.56
CA HIS A 261 -2.11 -21.98 -11.02
C HIS A 261 -0.75 -21.46 -11.51
N PRO A 262 0.00 -22.21 -12.34
CA PRO A 262 1.36 -21.83 -12.78
C PRO A 262 1.45 -20.42 -13.38
N LEU A 263 0.49 -20.04 -14.24
CA LEU A 263 0.48 -18.71 -14.88
C LEU A 263 0.50 -17.54 -13.88
N LEU A 264 -0.15 -17.68 -12.72
CA LEU A 264 -0.18 -16.63 -11.70
C LEU A 264 0.95 -16.80 -10.66
N ALA A 265 1.34 -18.04 -10.38
CA ALA A 265 2.42 -18.38 -9.46
C ALA A 265 3.78 -17.88 -9.97
N ASP A 266 4.05 -18.07 -11.26
CA ASP A 266 5.34 -17.78 -11.89
C ASP A 266 5.45 -16.35 -12.43
N ARG A 267 4.38 -15.55 -12.29
CA ARG A 267 4.32 -14.17 -12.80
C ARG A 267 5.35 -13.27 -12.12
N GLN A 268 6.05 -12.46 -12.92
CA GLN A 268 6.94 -11.40 -12.43
C GLN A 268 6.49 -10.02 -12.94
N PRO A 269 6.20 -9.05 -12.05
CA PRO A 269 6.19 -9.18 -10.58
C PRO A 269 5.06 -10.10 -10.07
N PRO A 270 5.14 -10.63 -8.83
CA PRO A 270 4.07 -11.46 -8.26
C PRO A 270 2.73 -10.72 -8.20
N VAL A 271 1.63 -11.47 -8.33
CA VAL A 271 0.28 -10.91 -8.17
C VAL A 271 0.07 -10.46 -6.72
N THR A 272 -0.28 -9.20 -6.54
CA THR A 272 -0.64 -8.62 -5.24
C THR A 272 -2.11 -8.25 -5.19
N ALA A 273 -2.65 -8.02 -4.00
CA ALA A 273 -4.02 -7.53 -3.84
C ALA A 273 -4.21 -6.16 -4.52
N ASP A 274 -3.18 -5.30 -4.52
CA ASP A 274 -3.21 -4.06 -5.31
C ASP A 274 -3.19 -4.32 -6.82
N THR A 275 -2.51 -5.35 -7.30
CA THR A 275 -2.53 -5.72 -8.73
C THR A 275 -3.96 -6.05 -9.16
N ILE A 276 -4.66 -6.86 -8.36
CA ILE A 276 -6.07 -7.22 -8.62
C ILE A 276 -6.96 -5.98 -8.54
N ALA A 277 -6.79 -5.13 -7.51
CA ALA A 277 -7.55 -3.90 -7.32
C ALA A 277 -7.44 -2.90 -8.47
N HIS A 278 -6.29 -2.86 -9.14
CA HIS A 278 -6.15 -2.01 -10.32
C HIS A 278 -6.69 -2.67 -11.60
N THR A 279 -6.83 -4.00 -11.64
CA THR A 279 -7.21 -4.75 -12.85
C THR A 279 -8.66 -4.50 -13.24
N GLY A 280 -9.59 -4.65 -12.30
CA GLY A 280 -11.03 -4.60 -12.60
C GLY A 280 -11.58 -5.88 -13.25
N TYR A 281 -12.90 -5.99 -13.33
CA TYR A 281 -13.59 -7.09 -14.02
C TYR A 281 -13.32 -7.14 -15.53
N TRP A 282 -13.42 -5.97 -16.15
CA TRP A 282 -13.44 -5.80 -17.59
C TRP A 282 -12.37 -4.80 -17.99
N ASP A 283 -11.91 -4.89 -19.23
CA ASP A 283 -11.07 -3.83 -19.78
C ASP A 283 -11.92 -2.56 -19.85
N THR A 284 -11.45 -1.49 -19.22
CA THR A 284 -12.10 -0.19 -19.36
C THR A 284 -12.00 0.18 -20.84
N PRO A 285 -13.11 0.43 -21.56
CA PRO A 285 -13.03 0.89 -22.94
C PRO A 285 -12.14 2.13 -22.99
N GLU A 286 -11.20 2.19 -23.95
CA GLU A 286 -10.43 3.42 -24.15
C GLU A 286 -11.42 4.57 -24.35
N PRO A 287 -11.24 5.72 -23.68
CA PRO A 287 -12.02 6.91 -24.00
C PRO A 287 -11.80 7.16 -25.49
N ARG A 288 -12.87 7.14 -26.30
CA ARG A 288 -12.79 7.59 -27.69
C ARG A 288 -12.09 8.93 -27.66
N ARG A 289 -10.94 9.03 -28.33
CA ARG A 289 -10.33 10.33 -28.58
C ARG A 289 -11.41 11.16 -29.25
N ALA A 290 -11.73 12.31 -28.65
CA ALA A 290 -12.56 13.28 -29.31
C ALA A 290 -11.73 13.77 -30.50
N ASP A 291 -12.16 13.40 -31.70
CA ASP A 291 -11.70 13.99 -32.95
C ASP A 291 -12.20 15.43 -33.05
#